data_AF-A0AAE1FBD1-F1
#
_entry.id   AF-A0AAE1FBD1-F1
#
_cell.length_a   1.000
_cell.length_b   1.000
_cell.length_c   1.000
_cell.angle_alpha   90.00
_cell.angle_beta   90.00
_cell.angle_gamma   90.00
#
_symmetry.space_group_name_H-M   'P 1'
#
loop_
_entity.id
_entity.type
_entity.pdbx_description
1 polymer ?
#
loop_
_entity_poly.entity_id
_entity_poly.type
_entity_poly.pdbx_seq_one_letter_code
_entity_poly.pdbx_strand_id
1 'polypeptide(L)'
;MKQSLRELTTTKQQVANLSERMDDAYKIIHQQQLVLEVLDNKDRKLNLILTGVSESADELGSTDEEKISKVIEATARRMGGWVTRWLGKINKRNMRPIHITVNNQIQRDSIVLTGKNLKNANQTLSIVYIKKDVHPAVRRDNTRLRKREREEKGKPEYVGVNIEYDWKNRVLLRNGAAIDSPAQYGALARHTSDQDKVIVLGDFNARVATPLLADRDGNYYQYQGVQDNVVNEHGRTLLNICNNNGLTVAG
;
A
#
# COMPACT_ATOMS: atom_id res chain seq x y z
N MET A 1 -29.52 38.89 18.44
CA MET A 1 -28.08 39.19 18.61
C MET A 1 -27.43 38.43 19.78
N LYS A 2 -28.00 38.43 21.01
CA LYS A 2 -27.43 37.65 22.14
C LYS A 2 -27.57 36.12 21.98
N GLN A 3 -28.67 35.65 21.38
CA GLN A 3 -28.91 34.23 21.14
C GLN A 3 -27.98 33.65 20.07
N SER A 4 -27.83 34.36 18.95
CA SER A 4 -26.90 34.02 17.87
C SER A 4 -25.42 33.97 18.33
N LEU A 5 -25.02 34.83 19.27
CA LEU A 5 -23.68 34.79 19.86
C LEU A 5 -23.46 33.55 20.74
N ARG A 6 -24.48 33.13 21.50
CA ARG A 6 -24.42 31.91 22.33
C ARG A 6 -24.33 30.66 21.46
N GLU A 7 -25.17 30.57 20.43
CA GLU A 7 -25.13 29.47 19.46
C GLU A 7 -23.76 29.37 18.80
N LEU A 8 -23.19 30.49 18.32
CA LEU A 8 -21.85 30.52 17.72
C LEU A 8 -20.77 30.02 18.69
N THR A 9 -20.82 30.39 19.96
CA THR A 9 -19.86 29.91 20.96
C THR A 9 -20.01 28.40 21.23
N THR A 10 -21.24 27.90 21.26
CA THR A 10 -21.51 26.46 21.43
C THR A 10 -21.01 25.66 20.21
N THR A 11 -21.25 26.14 18.99
CA THR A 11 -20.77 25.47 17.78
C THR A 11 -19.24 25.45 17.72
N LYS A 12 -18.57 26.56 18.08
CA LYS A 12 -17.10 26.60 18.15
C LYS A 12 -16.55 25.57 19.14
N GLN A 13 -17.18 25.43 20.31
CA GLN A 13 -16.78 24.43 21.29
C GLN A 13 -17.00 23.00 20.77
N GLN A 14 -18.10 22.74 20.08
CA GLN A 14 -18.38 21.44 19.47
C GLN A 14 -17.36 21.09 18.38
N VAL A 15 -17.01 22.05 17.51
CA VAL A 15 -15.98 21.87 16.48
C VAL A 15 -14.62 21.58 17.11
N ALA A 16 -14.23 22.30 18.16
CA ALA A 16 -12.98 22.05 18.86
C ALA A 16 -12.94 20.65 19.48
N ASN A 17 -14.00 20.25 20.19
CA ASN A 17 -14.11 18.92 20.78
C ASN A 17 -14.11 17.81 19.72
N LEU A 18 -14.74 18.03 18.57
CA LEU A 18 -14.75 17.08 17.47
C LEU A 18 -13.35 16.94 16.85
N SER A 19 -12.65 18.06 16.67
CA SER A 19 -11.26 18.07 16.19
C SER A 19 -10.34 17.26 17.10
N GLU A 20 -10.44 17.45 18.42
CA GLU A 20 -9.63 16.72 19.40
C GLU A 20 -9.91 15.22 19.36
N ARG A 21 -11.19 14.83 19.34
CA ARG A 21 -11.58 13.40 19.23
C ARG A 21 -11.12 12.77 17.93
N MET A 22 -11.13 13.53 16.82
CA MET A 22 -10.60 13.07 15.55
C MET A 22 -9.09 12.83 15.62
N ASP A 23 -8.34 13.75 16.22
CA ASP A 23 -6.89 13.60 16.42
C ASP A 23 -6.56 12.34 17.23
N ASP A 24 -7.33 12.05 18.27
CA ASP A 24 -7.15 10.84 19.07
C ASP A 24 -7.52 9.56 18.31
N ALA A 25 -8.61 9.58 17.53
CA ALA A 25 -8.95 8.47 16.64
C ALA A 25 -7.82 8.21 15.62
N TYR A 26 -7.20 9.25 15.06
CA TYR A 26 -6.07 9.09 14.13
C TYR A 26 -4.85 8.49 14.79
N LYS A 27 -4.54 8.84 16.05
CA LYS A 27 -3.44 8.21 16.80
C LYS A 27 -3.68 6.71 16.96
N ILE A 28 -4.91 6.31 17.31
CA ILE A 28 -5.27 4.89 17.48
C ILE A 28 -5.15 4.14 16.16
N ILE A 29 -5.71 4.68 15.07
CA ILE A 29 -5.64 4.07 13.73
C ILE A 29 -4.18 3.90 13.30
N HIS A 30 -3.35 4.91 13.53
CA HIS A 30 -1.93 4.83 13.20
C HIS A 30 -1.23 3.71 13.98
N GLN A 31 -1.49 3.59 15.28
CA GLN A 31 -0.94 2.50 16.10
C GLN A 31 -1.40 1.12 15.61
N GLN A 32 -2.69 0.95 15.29
CA GLN A 32 -3.23 -0.29 14.75
C GLN A 32 -2.53 -0.68 13.44
N GLN A 33 -2.34 0.27 12.53
CA GLN A 33 -1.62 0.03 11.28
C GLN A 33 -0.17 -0.39 11.51
N LEU A 34 0.55 0.24 12.44
CA LEU A 34 1.92 -0.16 12.77
C LEU A 34 1.97 -1.59 13.30
N VAL A 35 1.02 -2.00 14.13
CA VAL A 35 0.92 -3.37 14.62
C VAL A 35 0.67 -4.35 13.47
N LEU A 36 -0.29 -4.04 12.58
CA LEU A 36 -0.59 -4.87 11.41
C LEU A 36 0.62 -4.97 10.48
N GLU A 37 1.35 -3.88 10.25
CA GLU A 37 2.58 -3.89 9.45
C GLU A 37 3.64 -4.84 10.04
N VAL A 38 3.79 -4.86 11.37
CA VAL A 38 4.73 -5.77 12.06
C VAL A 38 4.30 -7.23 11.91
N LEU A 39 3.01 -7.52 12.05
CA LEU A 39 2.47 -8.87 11.85
C LEU A 39 2.66 -9.34 10.41
N ASP A 40 2.23 -8.53 9.44
CA ASP A 40 2.39 -8.84 8.02
C ASP A 40 3.87 -9.02 7.64
N ASN A 41 4.76 -8.22 8.21
CA ASN A 41 6.20 -8.38 7.97
C ASN A 41 6.73 -9.72 8.51
N LYS A 42 6.22 -10.23 9.63
CA LYS A 42 6.62 -11.55 10.16
C LYS A 42 6.20 -12.67 9.20
N ASP A 43 5.03 -12.58 8.61
CA ASP A 43 4.50 -13.59 7.68
C ASP A 43 5.16 -13.49 6.30
N ARG A 44 5.47 -12.27 5.85
CA ARG A 44 6.11 -12.01 4.56
C ARG A 44 7.64 -12.10 4.60
N LYS A 45 8.26 -12.30 5.77
CA LYS A 45 9.73 -12.25 5.92
C LYS A 45 10.48 -13.30 5.10
N LEU A 46 9.78 -14.34 4.63
CA LEU A 46 10.34 -15.42 3.82
C LEU A 46 9.91 -15.37 2.35
N ASN A 47 9.12 -14.35 1.99
CA ASN A 47 8.45 -14.31 0.70
C ASN A 47 9.22 -13.42 -0.29
N LEU A 48 9.25 -13.89 -1.53
CA LEU A 48 9.77 -13.20 -2.70
C LEU A 48 8.66 -13.09 -3.74
N ILE A 49 8.68 -11.99 -4.48
CA ILE A 49 7.84 -11.78 -5.64
C ILE A 49 8.75 -11.74 -6.87
N LEU A 50 8.50 -12.67 -7.78
CA LEU A 50 9.12 -12.75 -9.08
C LEU A 50 8.16 -12.20 -10.14
N THR A 51 8.67 -11.36 -11.03
CA THR A 51 7.88 -10.75 -12.12
C THR A 51 8.64 -10.83 -13.43
N GLY A 52 7.92 -10.89 -14.55
CA GLY A 52 8.52 -10.96 -15.89
C GLY A 52 8.87 -12.38 -16.35
N VAL A 53 8.26 -13.41 -15.75
CA VAL A 53 8.38 -14.81 -16.17
C VAL A 53 7.14 -15.20 -16.96
N SER A 54 7.30 -15.85 -18.12
CA SER A 54 6.18 -16.30 -18.93
C SER A 54 5.45 -17.48 -18.27
N GLU A 55 4.13 -17.56 -18.43
CA GLU A 55 3.35 -18.73 -18.03
C GLU A 55 3.49 -19.88 -19.05
N SER A 56 3.68 -19.57 -20.33
CA SER A 56 3.91 -20.58 -21.37
C SER A 56 5.35 -21.10 -21.33
N ALA A 57 5.59 -22.29 -21.87
CA ALA A 57 6.95 -22.78 -22.09
C ALA A 57 7.77 -21.75 -22.89
N ASP A 58 9.01 -21.51 -22.45
CA ASP A 58 9.94 -20.55 -23.04
C ASP A 58 11.39 -21.02 -22.84
N GLU A 59 12.36 -20.16 -23.15
CA GLU A 59 13.79 -20.45 -22.97
C GLU A 59 14.18 -20.70 -21.51
N LEU A 60 13.40 -20.18 -20.54
CA LEU A 60 13.65 -20.39 -19.12
C LEU A 60 13.19 -21.78 -18.66
N GLY A 61 12.23 -22.40 -19.33
CA GLY A 61 11.83 -23.77 -19.04
C GLY A 61 10.44 -24.12 -19.54
N SER A 62 10.13 -25.41 -19.43
CA SER A 62 8.80 -25.96 -19.73
C SER A 62 7.88 -25.91 -18.51
N THR A 63 8.45 -26.00 -17.31
CA THR A 63 7.73 -25.95 -16.03
C THR A 63 8.11 -24.72 -15.21
N ASP A 64 7.25 -24.34 -14.26
CA ASP A 64 7.51 -23.21 -13.36
C ASP A 64 8.74 -23.46 -12.50
N GLU A 65 8.94 -24.70 -12.07
CA GLU A 65 10.08 -25.12 -11.26
C GLU A 65 11.41 -24.97 -12.02
N GLU A 66 11.44 -25.34 -13.30
CA GLU A 66 12.62 -25.16 -14.17
C GLU A 66 12.94 -23.68 -14.35
N LYS A 67 11.93 -22.87 -14.68
CA LYS A 67 12.10 -21.41 -14.89
C LYS A 67 12.64 -20.74 -13.64
N ILE A 68 12.06 -21.06 -12.49
CA ILE A 68 12.45 -20.50 -11.20
C ILE A 68 13.85 -20.96 -10.83
N SER A 69 14.18 -22.23 -11.06
CA SER A 69 15.52 -22.77 -10.84
C SER A 69 16.57 -22.03 -11.68
N LYS A 70 16.32 -21.81 -12.99
CA LYS A 70 17.26 -21.04 -13.83
C LYS A 70 17.42 -19.60 -13.38
N VAL A 71 16.33 -18.93 -12.99
CA VAL A 71 16.38 -17.57 -12.44
C VAL A 71 17.23 -17.54 -11.17
N ILE A 72 17.03 -18.49 -10.27
CA ILE A 72 17.77 -18.61 -9.01
C ILE A 72 19.24 -18.94 -9.26
N GLU A 73 19.54 -19.87 -10.15
CA GLU A 73 20.91 -20.23 -10.53
C GLU A 73 21.68 -19.03 -11.08
N ALA A 74 21.02 -18.21 -11.90
CA ALA A 74 21.57 -16.95 -12.39
C ALA A 74 21.86 -15.93 -11.26
N THR A 75 21.22 -16.07 -10.09
CA THR A 75 21.54 -15.29 -8.89
C THR A 75 22.73 -15.86 -8.07
N ALA A 76 23.47 -16.82 -8.63
CA ALA A 76 24.69 -17.42 -8.11
C ALA A 76 24.54 -18.14 -6.74
N ARG A 77 23.35 -18.67 -6.45
CA ARG A 77 23.12 -19.52 -5.27
C ARG A 77 22.27 -20.72 -5.61
N ARG A 78 22.75 -21.92 -5.28
CA ARG A 78 21.91 -23.12 -5.22
C ARG A 78 20.95 -22.97 -4.05
N MET A 79 19.65 -23.01 -4.33
CA MET A 79 18.64 -23.09 -3.29
C MET A 79 18.31 -24.55 -3.01
N GLY A 80 18.08 -24.87 -1.74
CA GLY A 80 17.33 -26.06 -1.34
C GLY A 80 15.99 -25.61 -0.76
N GLY A 81 14.90 -26.20 -1.26
CA GLY A 81 13.53 -26.04 -0.74
C GLY A 81 12.92 -24.65 -0.92
N TRP A 82 11.86 -24.58 -1.73
CA TRP A 82 10.97 -23.42 -1.82
C TRP A 82 9.58 -23.88 -2.22
N VAL A 83 8.58 -23.06 -1.93
CA VAL A 83 7.20 -23.25 -2.38
C VAL A 83 6.83 -22.11 -3.30
N THR A 84 6.19 -22.41 -4.42
CA THR A 84 5.81 -21.43 -5.43
C THR A 84 4.31 -21.42 -5.67
N ARG A 85 3.77 -20.25 -6.00
CA ARG A 85 2.39 -20.09 -6.47
C ARG A 85 2.27 -18.86 -7.36
N TRP A 86 1.44 -18.94 -8.38
CA TRP A 86 1.08 -17.77 -9.17
C TRP A 86 0.16 -16.83 -8.38
N LEU A 87 0.35 -15.52 -8.56
CA LEU A 87 -0.50 -14.50 -7.96
C LEU A 87 -1.50 -13.94 -8.97
N GLY A 88 -2.77 -13.88 -8.54
CA GLY A 88 -3.84 -13.25 -9.32
C GLY A 88 -4.43 -14.13 -10.41
N LYS A 89 -5.38 -13.56 -11.16
CA LYS A 89 -6.11 -14.21 -12.26
C LYS A 89 -5.33 -14.10 -13.56
N ILE A 90 -5.40 -15.15 -14.39
CA ILE A 90 -4.74 -15.20 -15.70
C ILE A 90 -5.17 -13.98 -16.52
N ASN A 91 -4.20 -13.26 -17.07
CA ASN A 91 -4.43 -12.08 -17.88
C ASN A 91 -3.61 -12.18 -19.18
N LYS A 92 -4.28 -12.06 -20.33
CA LYS A 92 -3.63 -12.13 -21.65
C LYS A 92 -2.65 -10.98 -21.91
N ARG A 93 -2.79 -9.85 -21.20
CA ARG A 93 -1.96 -8.64 -21.43
C ARG A 93 -0.69 -8.61 -20.59
N ASN A 94 -0.74 -9.17 -19.38
CA ASN A 94 0.32 -9.03 -18.39
C ASN A 94 0.66 -10.38 -17.78
N MET A 95 1.95 -10.70 -17.74
CA MET A 95 2.47 -11.86 -17.02
C MET A 95 2.15 -11.74 -15.52
N ARG A 96 1.62 -12.80 -14.93
CA ARG A 96 1.34 -12.81 -13.50
C ARG A 96 2.63 -12.85 -12.69
N PRO A 97 2.66 -12.22 -11.51
CA PRO A 97 3.77 -12.44 -10.58
C PRO A 97 3.75 -13.86 -10.01
N ILE A 98 4.92 -14.41 -9.72
CA ILE A 98 5.07 -15.65 -8.96
C ILE A 98 5.46 -15.28 -7.52
N HIS A 99 4.76 -15.84 -6.56
CA HIS A 99 5.11 -15.79 -5.15
C HIS A 99 5.95 -17.01 -4.81
N ILE A 100 7.08 -16.77 -4.13
CA ILE A 100 8.04 -17.79 -3.74
C ILE A 100 8.28 -17.66 -2.24
N THR A 101 8.06 -18.73 -1.49
CA THR A 101 8.43 -18.82 -0.07
C THR A 101 9.71 -19.63 0.07
N VAL A 102 10.73 -19.02 0.68
CA VAL A 102 12.01 -19.69 0.96
C VAL A 102 12.10 -20.14 2.42
N ASN A 103 13.08 -20.99 2.73
CA ASN A 103 13.21 -21.57 4.07
C ASN A 103 13.67 -20.56 5.12
N ASN A 104 14.50 -19.57 4.74
CA ASN A 104 15.04 -18.62 5.69
C ASN A 104 15.18 -17.19 5.12
N GLN A 105 15.23 -16.22 6.03
CA GLN A 105 15.29 -14.80 5.67
C GLN A 105 16.63 -14.42 5.01
N ILE A 106 17.73 -15.07 5.40
CA ILE A 106 19.08 -14.80 4.88
C ILE A 106 19.15 -15.17 3.38
N GLN A 107 18.53 -16.27 3.01
CA GLN A 107 18.37 -16.76 1.65
C GLN A 107 17.56 -15.77 0.84
N ARG A 108 16.38 -15.34 1.35
CA ARG A 108 15.56 -14.29 0.72
C ARG A 108 16.38 -13.03 0.45
N ASP A 109 17.03 -12.51 1.48
CA ASP A 109 17.76 -11.24 1.39
C ASP A 109 18.95 -11.33 0.45
N SER A 110 19.65 -12.47 0.42
CA SER A 110 20.72 -12.68 -0.53
C SER A 110 20.22 -12.78 -1.97
N ILE A 111 19.10 -13.46 -2.24
CA ILE A 111 18.55 -13.58 -3.60
C ILE A 111 18.14 -12.22 -4.13
N VAL A 112 17.53 -11.38 -3.28
CA VAL A 112 17.18 -10.01 -3.67
C VAL A 112 18.42 -9.19 -3.96
N LEU A 113 19.50 -9.39 -3.20
CA LEU A 113 20.76 -8.67 -3.41
C LEU A 113 21.43 -9.09 -4.73
N THR A 114 21.58 -10.39 -4.97
CA THR A 114 22.23 -10.93 -6.18
C THR A 114 21.31 -10.91 -7.40
N GLY A 115 19.99 -10.79 -7.21
CA GLY A 115 19.02 -10.63 -8.28
C GLY A 115 19.22 -9.38 -9.14
N LYS A 116 20.02 -8.40 -8.67
CA LYS A 116 20.48 -7.28 -9.51
C LYS A 116 21.28 -7.76 -10.73
N ASN A 117 21.98 -8.89 -10.61
CA ASN A 117 22.80 -9.47 -11.67
C ASN A 117 21.97 -9.95 -12.86
N LEU A 118 20.66 -10.23 -12.66
CA LEU A 118 19.76 -10.64 -13.74
C LEU A 118 19.70 -9.61 -14.87
N LYS A 119 19.92 -8.32 -14.56
CA LYS A 119 19.95 -7.24 -15.56
C LYS A 119 21.14 -7.30 -16.50
N ASN A 120 22.22 -7.93 -16.07
CA ASN A 120 23.45 -8.10 -16.86
C ASN A 120 23.54 -9.50 -17.47
N ALA A 121 22.54 -10.36 -17.23
CA ALA A 121 22.48 -11.70 -17.77
C ALA A 121 21.85 -11.71 -19.18
N ASN A 122 21.53 -12.91 -19.69
CA ASN A 122 20.89 -13.11 -20.99
C ASN A 122 19.62 -12.27 -21.17
N GLN A 123 19.26 -11.98 -22.44
CA GLN A 123 18.12 -11.13 -22.80
C GLN A 123 16.81 -11.53 -22.09
N THR A 124 16.55 -12.83 -21.95
CA THR A 124 15.36 -13.38 -21.31
C THR A 124 15.37 -13.24 -19.78
N LEU A 125 16.53 -13.23 -19.14
CA LEU A 125 16.65 -12.97 -17.69
C LEU A 125 16.64 -11.47 -17.37
N SER A 126 17.02 -10.62 -18.34
CA SER A 126 17.06 -9.18 -18.17
C SER A 126 15.69 -8.56 -17.91
N ILE A 127 14.60 -9.18 -18.38
CA ILE A 127 13.22 -8.72 -18.13
C ILE A 127 12.70 -9.14 -16.75
N VAL A 128 13.33 -10.14 -16.13
CA VAL A 128 12.91 -10.69 -14.84
C VAL A 128 13.30 -9.75 -13.70
N TYR A 129 12.41 -9.59 -12.72
CA TYR A 129 12.68 -8.84 -11.49
C TYR A 129 12.30 -9.66 -10.27
N ILE A 130 13.21 -9.68 -9.29
CA ILE A 130 12.99 -10.26 -7.97
C ILE A 130 12.86 -9.13 -6.95
N LYS A 131 11.82 -9.19 -6.12
CA LYS A 131 11.58 -8.20 -5.05
C LYS A 131 11.16 -8.92 -3.77
N LYS A 132 11.40 -8.28 -2.62
CA LYS A 132 10.81 -8.71 -1.34
C LYS A 132 9.30 -8.55 -1.42
N ASP A 133 8.56 -9.51 -0.88
CA ASP A 133 7.14 -9.30 -0.57
C ASP A 133 7.06 -8.39 0.67
N VAL A 134 6.42 -7.23 0.51
CA VAL A 134 6.35 -6.18 1.54
C VAL A 134 4.93 -5.65 1.57
N HIS A 135 4.46 -5.29 2.77
CA HIS A 135 3.13 -4.74 2.99
C HIS A 135 2.83 -3.57 2.02
N PRO A 136 1.62 -3.49 1.43
CA PRO A 136 1.28 -2.47 0.45
C PRO A 136 1.44 -1.03 0.94
N ALA A 137 1.20 -0.74 2.22
CA ALA A 137 1.40 0.60 2.78
C ALA A 137 2.88 0.99 2.75
N VAL A 138 3.76 0.12 3.25
CA VAL A 138 5.22 0.30 3.20
C VAL A 138 5.72 0.45 1.76
N ARG A 139 5.17 -0.33 0.81
CA ARG A 139 5.52 -0.21 -0.61
C ARG A 139 5.13 1.16 -1.18
N ARG A 140 3.91 1.64 -0.89
CA ARG A 140 3.44 2.96 -1.33
C ARG A 140 4.32 4.07 -0.77
N ASP A 141 4.64 4.02 0.51
CA ASP A 141 5.50 5.00 1.17
C ASP A 141 6.92 4.99 0.57
N ASN A 142 7.52 3.82 0.35
CA ASN A 142 8.82 3.72 -0.30
C ASN A 142 8.81 4.31 -1.73
N THR A 143 7.74 4.09 -2.50
CA THR A 143 7.61 4.69 -3.84
C THR A 143 7.49 6.21 -3.76
N ARG A 144 6.69 6.72 -2.82
CA ARG A 144 6.51 8.16 -2.58
C ARG A 144 7.84 8.82 -2.18
N LEU A 145 8.55 8.24 -1.22
CA LEU A 145 9.80 8.77 -0.69
C LEU A 145 10.92 8.74 -1.73
N ARG A 146 11.04 7.67 -2.52
CA ARG A 146 11.98 7.61 -3.67
C ARG A 146 11.65 8.60 -4.78
N LYS A 147 10.38 8.96 -4.95
CA LYS A 147 9.97 9.99 -5.92
C LYS A 147 10.44 11.36 -5.41
N ARG A 148 10.13 11.68 -4.16
CA ARG A 148 10.56 12.93 -3.52
C ARG A 148 12.08 13.05 -3.42
N GLU A 149 12.80 11.99 -3.05
CA GLU A 149 14.26 12.00 -3.04
C GLU A 149 14.84 12.44 -4.39
N ARG A 150 14.29 11.94 -5.50
CA ARG A 150 14.70 12.33 -6.86
C ARG A 150 14.33 13.77 -7.19
N GLU A 151 13.13 14.20 -6.82
CA GLU A 151 12.67 15.58 -7.01
C GLU A 151 13.54 16.56 -6.22
N GLU A 152 13.88 16.26 -4.96
CA GLU A 152 14.74 17.08 -4.12
C GLU A 152 16.17 17.12 -4.66
N LYS A 153 16.75 15.98 -5.07
CA LYS A 153 18.09 15.93 -5.68
C LYS A 153 18.17 16.66 -7.02
N GLY A 154 17.04 16.77 -7.73
CA GLY A 154 16.96 17.46 -9.00
C GLY A 154 16.87 18.99 -8.89
N LYS A 155 16.68 19.54 -7.68
CA LYS A 155 16.58 20.99 -7.50
C LYS A 155 17.95 21.66 -7.58
N PRO A 156 18.09 22.74 -8.37
CA PRO A 156 19.37 23.45 -8.51
C PRO A 156 19.85 24.07 -7.18
N GLU A 157 18.92 24.41 -6.29
CA GLU A 157 19.21 24.92 -4.94
C GLU A 157 19.87 23.89 -4.01
N TYR A 158 19.77 22.59 -4.32
CA TYR A 158 20.25 21.50 -3.48
C TYR A 158 21.44 20.75 -4.07
N VAL A 159 22.12 21.36 -5.04
CA VAL A 159 23.40 20.87 -5.55
C VAL A 159 24.43 20.89 -4.41
N GLY A 160 25.01 19.73 -4.10
CA GLY A 160 25.96 19.55 -2.99
C GLY A 160 25.32 19.30 -1.62
N VAL A 161 23.99 19.30 -1.52
CA VAL A 161 23.26 18.94 -0.29
C VAL A 161 23.12 17.42 -0.19
N ASN A 162 23.40 16.85 0.98
CA ASN A 162 23.19 15.41 1.19
C ASN A 162 21.71 15.14 1.42
N ILE A 163 21.06 14.53 0.42
CA ILE A 163 19.68 14.05 0.51
C ILE A 163 19.73 12.52 0.62
N GLU A 164 19.30 12.01 1.77
CA GLU A 164 19.37 10.59 2.10
C GLU A 164 18.01 10.08 2.54
N TYR A 165 17.67 8.87 2.07
CA TYR A 165 16.49 8.17 2.54
C TYR A 165 16.86 7.15 3.63
N ASP A 166 16.38 7.40 4.86
CA ASP A 166 16.49 6.45 5.97
C ASP A 166 15.41 5.37 5.86
N TRP A 167 15.83 4.19 5.42
CA TRP A 167 14.97 3.01 5.24
C TRP A 167 14.40 2.46 6.55
N LYS A 168 15.11 2.65 7.67
CA LYS A 168 14.72 2.09 8.97
C LYS A 168 13.61 2.92 9.59
N ASN A 169 13.78 4.24 9.55
CA ASN A 169 12.79 5.17 10.11
C ASN A 169 11.76 5.64 9.06
N ARG A 170 11.97 5.31 7.78
CA ARG A 170 11.13 5.73 6.64
C ARG A 170 11.04 7.26 6.51
N VAL A 171 12.17 7.93 6.68
CA VAL A 171 12.29 9.40 6.69
C VAL A 171 13.22 9.85 5.57
N LEU A 172 12.88 10.95 4.88
CA LEU A 172 13.80 11.64 3.98
C LEU A 172 14.56 12.70 4.77
N LEU A 173 15.87 12.63 4.73
CA LEU A 173 16.79 13.52 5.44
C LEU A 173 17.46 14.47 4.46
N ARG A 174 17.62 15.72 4.89
CA ARG A 174 18.44 16.76 4.23
C ARG A 174 19.51 17.21 5.21
N ASN A 175 20.78 16.92 4.93
CA ASN A 175 21.90 17.16 5.85
C ASN A 175 21.64 16.60 7.26
N GLY A 176 21.03 15.42 7.35
CA GLY A 176 20.67 14.77 8.62
C GLY A 176 19.38 15.26 9.28
N ALA A 177 18.72 16.31 8.76
CA ALA A 177 17.44 16.80 9.27
C ALA A 177 16.25 16.18 8.50
N ALA A 178 15.23 15.72 9.21
CA ALA A 178 14.02 15.17 8.60
C ALA A 178 13.23 16.25 7.85
N ILE A 179 13.08 16.06 6.53
CA ILE A 179 12.26 16.92 5.66
C ILE A 179 10.95 16.26 5.24
N ASP A 180 10.86 14.93 5.39
CA ASP A 180 9.67 14.16 5.07
C ASP A 180 9.64 12.90 5.94
N SER A 181 8.50 12.59 6.53
CA SER A 181 8.30 11.41 7.37
C SER A 181 7.21 10.54 6.76
N PRO A 182 7.00 9.30 7.25
CA PRO A 182 5.86 8.49 6.82
C PRO A 182 4.60 9.32 6.94
N ALA A 183 3.66 9.16 6.00
CA ALA A 183 2.40 9.88 6.07
C ALA A 183 1.69 9.49 7.37
N GLN A 184 1.86 10.29 8.42
CA GLN A 184 0.96 10.26 9.55
C GLN A 184 -0.40 10.61 8.96
N TYR A 185 -1.40 9.74 9.13
CA TYR A 185 -2.73 9.94 8.55
C TYR A 185 -3.37 11.29 8.97
N GLY A 186 -2.84 11.95 10.01
CA GLY A 186 -3.15 13.35 10.32
C GLY A 186 -2.87 14.33 9.16
N ALA A 187 -1.93 14.06 8.26
CA ALA A 187 -1.71 14.88 7.06
C ALA A 187 -2.78 14.64 5.97
N LEU A 188 -3.33 13.42 5.87
CA LEU A 188 -4.48 13.12 5.00
C LEU A 188 -5.75 13.81 5.55
N ALA A 189 -5.92 13.81 6.87
CA ALA A 189 -7.02 14.51 7.55
C ALA A 189 -6.98 16.03 7.33
N ARG A 190 -5.79 16.65 7.40
CA ARG A 190 -5.59 18.08 7.08
C ARG A 190 -5.87 18.43 5.62
N HIS A 191 -5.74 17.48 4.70
CA HIS A 191 -6.11 17.69 3.30
C HIS A 191 -7.60 17.51 3.02
N THR A 192 -8.35 16.87 3.93
CA THR A 192 -9.79 16.66 3.83
C THR A 192 -10.62 17.63 4.68
N SER A 193 -10.02 18.31 5.66
CA SER A 193 -10.71 19.28 6.55
C SER A 193 -11.38 20.40 5.78
N ASP A 194 -10.85 20.73 4.61
CA ASP A 194 -11.27 21.88 3.81
C ASP A 194 -12.14 21.45 2.61
N GLN A 195 -12.46 20.15 2.48
CA GLN A 195 -13.01 19.58 1.25
C GLN A 195 -14.37 18.88 1.38
N ASP A 196 -15.08 18.99 2.51
CA ASP A 196 -16.38 18.32 2.76
C ASP A 196 -16.38 16.83 2.35
N LYS A 197 -15.24 16.16 2.57
CA LYS A 197 -15.05 14.74 2.27
C LYS A 197 -14.92 13.97 3.57
N VAL A 198 -15.53 12.79 3.62
CA VAL A 198 -15.39 11.90 4.76
C VAL A 198 -14.44 10.77 4.42
N ILE A 199 -13.54 10.52 5.36
CA ILE A 199 -12.62 9.39 5.28
C ILE A 199 -13.41 8.16 5.72
N VAL A 200 -13.74 7.30 4.75
CA VAL A 200 -14.34 6.00 5.03
C VAL A 200 -13.20 5.06 5.41
N LEU A 201 -13.20 4.66 6.67
CA LEU A 201 -12.28 3.70 7.25
C LEU A 201 -12.89 2.30 7.11
N GLY A 202 -12.37 1.51 6.17
CA GLY A 202 -12.58 0.06 6.17
C GLY A 202 -11.36 -0.63 6.78
N ASP A 203 -11.54 -1.86 7.27
CA ASP A 203 -10.56 -2.63 8.05
C ASP A 203 -9.17 -2.79 7.41
N PHE A 204 -9.00 -2.48 6.12
CA PHE A 204 -7.71 -2.59 5.44
C PHE A 204 -7.40 -1.47 4.42
N ASN A 205 -8.22 -0.42 4.31
CA ASN A 205 -7.93 0.76 3.49
C ASN A 205 -8.75 1.98 3.94
N ALA A 206 -8.08 3.12 4.16
CA ALA A 206 -8.75 4.42 4.21
C ALA A 206 -9.01 4.92 2.78
N ARG A 207 -10.26 5.24 2.46
CA ARG A 207 -10.61 5.92 1.20
C ARG A 207 -11.32 7.24 1.52
N VAL A 208 -11.12 8.22 0.65
CA VAL A 208 -11.83 9.49 0.71
C VAL A 208 -13.07 9.35 -0.16
N ALA A 209 -14.26 9.47 0.43
CA ALA A 209 -15.53 9.46 -0.29
C ALA A 209 -16.42 10.58 0.25
N THR A 210 -17.31 11.10 -0.60
CA THR A 210 -18.46 11.87 -0.12
C THR A 210 -19.36 10.88 0.61
N PRO A 211 -19.71 11.08 1.89
CA PRO A 211 -20.66 10.20 2.56
C PRO A 211 -22.08 10.68 2.23
N LEU A 212 -23.08 9.93 2.67
CA LEU A 212 -24.46 10.38 2.71
C LEU A 212 -24.64 11.85 3.13
N LEU A 213 -25.61 12.48 2.48
CA LEU A 213 -26.05 13.86 2.64
C LEU A 213 -27.41 13.91 3.34
N ALA A 214 -27.64 14.97 4.10
CA ALA A 214 -28.94 15.36 4.63
C ALA A 214 -29.41 16.63 3.90
N ASP A 215 -30.66 16.66 3.46
CA ASP A 215 -31.25 17.90 2.92
C ASP A 215 -31.88 18.77 4.03
N ARG A 216 -32.35 19.97 3.65
CA ARG A 216 -32.96 20.92 4.58
C ARG A 216 -34.33 20.50 5.08
N ASP A 217 -34.91 19.47 4.47
CA ASP A 217 -36.24 18.96 4.75
C ASP A 217 -36.19 17.67 5.61
N GLY A 218 -34.99 17.19 5.95
CA GLY A 218 -34.77 16.07 6.85
C GLY A 218 -34.65 14.70 6.17
N ASN A 219 -34.51 14.65 4.84
CA ASN A 219 -34.33 13.39 4.11
C ASN A 219 -32.85 12.98 4.04
N TYR A 220 -32.59 11.69 4.18
CA TYR A 220 -31.26 11.10 4.16
C TYR A 220 -31.05 10.24 2.92
N TYR A 221 -29.98 10.50 2.16
CA TYR A 221 -29.68 9.79 0.92
C TYR A 221 -28.57 8.77 1.13
N GLN A 222 -28.89 7.47 1.12
CA GLN A 222 -27.92 6.39 1.35
C GLN A 222 -27.10 6.01 0.13
N TYR A 223 -25.77 5.99 0.29
CA TYR A 223 -24.85 5.38 -0.67
C TYR A 223 -25.26 3.91 -0.90
N GLN A 224 -25.87 3.61 -2.05
CA GLN A 224 -25.98 2.23 -2.55
C GLN A 224 -25.10 2.07 -3.80
N GLY A 225 -24.27 1.03 -3.80
CA GLY A 225 -23.46 0.61 -4.96
C GLY A 225 -21.94 0.70 -4.79
N VAL A 226 -21.33 -0.17 -3.97
CA VAL A 226 -19.91 -0.54 -4.11
C VAL A 226 -19.86 -2.05 -4.37
N GLN A 227 -20.16 -2.47 -5.59
CA GLN A 227 -20.06 -3.89 -5.96
C GLN A 227 -18.64 -4.42 -5.69
N ASP A 228 -18.56 -5.32 -4.72
CA ASP A 228 -17.42 -6.18 -4.49
C ASP A 228 -17.51 -7.37 -5.46
N ASN A 229 -16.66 -7.37 -6.48
CA ASN A 229 -16.58 -8.47 -7.45
C ASN A 229 -15.42 -9.44 -7.13
N VAL A 230 -15.30 -9.86 -5.86
CA VAL A 230 -14.34 -10.90 -5.47
C VAL A 230 -15.01 -11.97 -4.60
N VAL A 231 -15.33 -13.10 -5.22
CA VAL A 231 -15.68 -14.36 -4.53
C VAL A 231 -14.41 -14.97 -3.92
N ASN A 232 -14.47 -15.34 -2.63
CA ASN A 232 -13.61 -16.38 -2.05
C ASN A 232 -14.44 -17.26 -1.09
N GLU A 233 -14.42 -18.56 -1.33
CA GLU A 233 -15.02 -19.59 -0.48
C GLU A 233 -14.07 -19.88 0.70
N HIS A 234 -14.32 -19.15 1.79
CA HIS A 234 -14.03 -19.52 3.18
C HIS A 234 -12.56 -19.28 3.62
N GLY A 235 -12.24 -18.23 4.38
CA GLY A 235 -12.93 -17.81 5.60
C GLY A 235 -12.82 -16.32 5.92
N ARG A 236 -14.01 -15.72 6.04
CA ARG A 236 -14.42 -14.51 6.78
C ARG A 236 -13.70 -13.19 6.49
N THR A 237 -14.31 -12.44 5.58
CA THR A 237 -14.25 -10.98 5.48
C THR A 237 -15.68 -10.45 5.49
N LEU A 238 -15.96 -9.40 6.27
CA LEU A 238 -17.24 -8.70 6.30
C LEU A 238 -17.06 -7.33 5.66
N LEU A 239 -17.52 -7.16 4.41
CA LEU A 239 -18.32 -6.01 3.94
C LEU A 239 -18.58 -6.13 2.43
N ASN A 240 -19.80 -6.58 2.10
CA ASN A 240 -20.38 -6.57 0.76
C ASN A 240 -21.31 -5.35 0.67
N ILE A 241 -21.11 -4.45 -0.30
CA ILE A 241 -21.97 -3.26 -0.48
C ILE A 241 -22.59 -3.27 -1.89
N CYS A 242 -23.74 -3.93 -2.00
CA CYS A 242 -24.73 -3.82 -3.08
C CYS A 242 -24.37 -4.46 -4.43
N ASN A 243 -24.95 -5.64 -4.70
CA ASN A 243 -25.31 -6.05 -6.05
C ASN A 243 -26.65 -5.40 -6.46
N ASN A 244 -26.65 -4.67 -7.58
CA ASN A 244 -27.80 -4.36 -8.46
C ASN A 244 -29.01 -3.51 -7.97
N ASN A 245 -28.95 -2.76 -6.85
CA ASN A 245 -30.02 -1.82 -6.50
C ASN A 245 -29.52 -0.36 -6.54
N GLY A 246 -30.21 0.47 -7.32
CA GLY A 246 -29.94 1.90 -7.44
C GLY A 246 -30.29 2.69 -6.18
N LEU A 247 -29.82 3.94 -6.12
CA LEU A 247 -30.16 4.92 -5.09
C LEU A 247 -31.68 5.00 -4.91
N THR A 248 -32.19 4.46 -3.80
CA THR A 248 -33.58 4.62 -3.39
C THR A 248 -33.69 5.78 -2.42
N VAL A 249 -34.67 6.66 -2.66
CA VAL A 249 -35.14 7.61 -1.66
C VAL A 249 -35.57 6.79 -0.45
N ALA A 250 -35.04 7.12 0.73
CA ALA A 250 -35.60 6.62 1.97
C ALA A 250 -36.96 7.30 2.16
N GLY A 251 -38.01 6.67 1.65
CA GLY A 251 -39.39 7.05 1.92
C GLY A 251 -39.78 6.69 3.35
#